data_AF-A0A831KRM9-F1
#
_entry.id   AF-A0A831KRM9-F1
#
_cell.length_a   1.000
_cell.length_b   1.000
_cell.length_c   1.000
_cell.angle_alpha   90.00
_cell.angle_beta   90.00
_cell.angle_gamma   90.00
#
_symmetry.space_group_name_H-M   'P 1'
#
loop_
_entity.id
_entity.type
_entity.pdbx_description
1 polymer ?
#
loop_
_entity_poly.entity_id
_entity_poly.type
_entity_poly.pdbx_seq_one_letter_code
_entity_poly.pdbx_strand_id
1 'polypeptide(L)'
;MEFKDYYKTLGLSQDASQEKVKRAYRRLARKFHPDVSKEPDAEDRFKEVNEAYEVLKDPEKRSAYDRLGSEWKSGQDFRPPPEWDAGFEFRGGGFTNADTGGFSDFFETL
;
A
#
# COMPACT_ATOMS: atom_id res chain seq x y z
N MET A 1 3.88 -7.16 13.75
CA MET A 1 3.75 -6.85 12.31
C MET A 1 2.60 -7.65 11.76
N GLU A 2 1.50 -7.01 11.38
CA GLU A 2 0.39 -7.65 10.68
C GLU A 2 0.61 -7.41 9.18
N PHE A 3 0.88 -8.47 8.40
CA PHE A 3 1.06 -8.34 6.96
C PHE A 3 -0.29 -8.02 6.31
N LYS A 4 -0.47 -6.76 5.89
CA LYS A 4 -1.69 -6.31 5.22
C LYS A 4 -1.69 -6.80 3.79
N ASP A 5 -2.71 -7.56 3.42
CA ASP A 5 -2.89 -8.03 2.05
C ASP A 5 -3.50 -6.93 1.17
N TYR A 6 -2.65 -6.11 0.54
CA TYR A 6 -3.07 -5.00 -0.32
C TYR A 6 -3.96 -5.41 -1.49
N TYR A 7 -3.81 -6.65 -2.00
CA TYR A 7 -4.70 -7.16 -3.03
C TYR A 7 -6.10 -7.36 -2.47
N LYS A 8 -6.22 -7.95 -1.27
CA LYS A 8 -7.53 -8.07 -0.59
C LYS A 8 -8.12 -6.71 -0.24
N THR A 9 -7.32 -5.73 0.18
CA THR A 9 -7.79 -4.36 0.45
C THR A 9 -8.44 -3.73 -0.79
N LEU A 10 -7.85 -3.95 -1.97
CA LEU A 10 -8.44 -3.49 -3.24
C LEU A 10 -9.54 -4.43 -3.78
N GLY A 11 -9.79 -5.57 -3.14
CA GLY A 11 -10.71 -6.60 -3.61
C GLY A 11 -10.25 -7.27 -4.91
N LEU A 12 -8.94 -7.47 -5.06
CA LEU A 12 -8.26 -8.01 -6.22
C LEU A 12 -7.55 -9.33 -5.88
N SER A 13 -7.26 -10.10 -6.93
CA SER A 13 -6.36 -11.26 -6.82
C SER A 13 -4.90 -10.80 -6.96
N GLN A 14 -3.96 -11.59 -6.44
CA GLN A 14 -2.51 -11.34 -6.58
C GLN A 14 -2.06 -11.26 -8.05
N ASP A 15 -2.79 -11.93 -8.95
CA ASP A 15 -2.61 -11.90 -10.41
C ASP A 15 -3.20 -10.65 -11.09
N ALA A 16 -3.74 -9.69 -10.33
CA ALA A 16 -4.39 -8.53 -10.93
C ALA A 16 -3.42 -7.67 -11.75
N SER A 17 -3.82 -7.32 -12.97
CA SER A 17 -3.07 -6.39 -13.81
C SER A 17 -3.08 -4.97 -13.25
N GLN A 18 -2.11 -4.15 -13.64
CA GLN A 18 -2.01 -2.76 -13.23
C GLN A 18 -3.28 -1.94 -13.53
N GLU A 19 -3.94 -2.24 -14.64
CA GLU A 19 -5.21 -1.63 -14.99
C GLU A 19 -6.33 -1.97 -14.00
N LYS A 20 -6.37 -3.23 -13.51
CA LYS A 20 -7.34 -3.66 -12.49
C LYS A 20 -7.06 -2.96 -11.16
N VAL A 21 -5.79 -2.84 -10.75
CA VAL A 21 -5.35 -2.10 -9.56
C VAL A 21 -5.85 -0.66 -9.63
N LYS A 22 -5.56 0.05 -10.72
CA LYS A 22 -5.99 1.44 -10.92
C LYS A 22 -7.51 1.60 -10.95
N ARG A 23 -8.24 0.65 -11.56
CA ARG A 23 -9.71 0.68 -11.62
C ARG A 23 -10.33 0.42 -10.25
N ALA A 24 -9.81 -0.54 -9.50
CA ALA A 24 -10.28 -0.84 -8.15
C ALA A 24 -10.05 0.33 -7.20
N TYR A 25 -8.85 0.92 -7.23
CA TYR A 25 -8.51 2.12 -6.48
C TYR A 25 -9.52 3.25 -6.73
N ARG A 26 -9.75 3.63 -7.99
CA ARG A 26 -10.70 4.71 -8.34
C ARG A 26 -12.12 4.44 -7.84
N ARG A 27 -12.55 3.18 -7.84
CA ARG A 27 -13.88 2.77 -7.36
C ARG A 27 -13.97 2.89 -5.84
N LEU A 28 -12.95 2.43 -5.12
CA LEU A 28 -12.91 2.44 -3.66
C LEU A 28 -12.65 3.84 -3.11
N ALA A 29 -11.76 4.61 -3.72
CA ALA A 29 -11.49 6.00 -3.38
C ALA A 29 -12.76 6.86 -3.45
N ARG A 30 -13.60 6.67 -4.47
CA ARG A 30 -14.91 7.35 -4.56
C ARG A 30 -15.93 6.86 -3.53
N LYS A 31 -15.85 5.59 -3.14
CA LYS A 31 -16.76 4.98 -2.16
C LYS A 31 -16.45 5.45 -0.74
N PHE A 32 -15.17 5.59 -0.40
CA PHE A 32 -14.68 5.97 0.92
C PHE A 32 -14.23 7.43 1.01
N HIS A 33 -14.47 8.23 -0.04
CA HIS A 33 -14.12 9.65 -0.02
C HIS A 33 -14.84 10.38 1.12
N PRO A 34 -14.16 11.26 1.89
CA PRO A 34 -14.79 11.98 3.01
C PRO A 34 -16.00 12.82 2.59
N ASP A 35 -16.01 13.32 1.35
CA ASP A 35 -17.17 14.07 0.82
C ASP A 35 -18.38 13.21 0.44
N VAL A 36 -18.20 11.89 0.25
CA VAL A 36 -19.24 10.99 -0.28
C VAL A 36 -19.68 9.96 0.75
N SER A 37 -18.74 9.43 1.53
CA SER A 37 -18.99 8.46 2.58
C SER A 37 -19.30 9.16 3.90
N LYS A 38 -20.29 8.64 4.63
CA LYS A 38 -20.60 9.05 6.01
C LYS A 38 -20.24 7.98 7.02
N GLU A 39 -19.52 6.94 6.58
CA GLU A 39 -19.13 5.85 7.45
C GLU A 39 -17.98 6.31 8.36
N PRO A 40 -18.02 5.98 9.66
CA PRO A 40 -16.99 6.39 10.60
C PRO A 40 -15.62 5.78 10.28
N ASP A 41 -15.59 4.63 9.61
CA ASP A 41 -14.40 3.90 9.17
C ASP A 41 -13.98 4.26 7.72
N ALA A 42 -14.65 5.22 7.08
CA ALA A 42 -14.32 5.62 5.71
C ALA A 42 -12.89 6.16 5.58
N GLU A 43 -12.42 6.91 6.57
CA GLU A 43 -11.08 7.49 6.57
C GLU A 43 -10.01 6.40 6.67
N ASP A 44 -10.15 5.44 7.59
CA ASP A 44 -9.25 4.30 7.75
C ASP A 44 -9.22 3.45 6.48
N ARG A 45 -10.40 3.10 5.95
CA ARG A 45 -10.54 2.36 4.67
C ARG A 45 -9.87 3.10 3.52
N PHE A 46 -10.02 4.42 3.46
CA PHE A 46 -9.42 5.24 2.42
C PHE A 46 -7.89 5.26 2.53
N LYS A 47 -7.34 5.38 3.73
CA LYS A 47 -5.89 5.25 4.00
C LYS A 47 -5.37 3.90 3.56
N GLU A 48 -6.05 2.81 3.94
CA GLU A 48 -5.67 1.45 3.52
C GLU A 48 -5.69 1.28 1.99
N VAL A 49 -6.70 1.82 1.32
CA VAL A 49 -6.85 1.76 -0.14
C VAL A 49 -5.78 2.60 -0.85
N ASN A 50 -5.40 3.75 -0.30
CA ASN A 50 -4.30 4.57 -0.80
C ASN A 50 -2.97 3.84 -0.67
N GLU A 51 -2.65 3.31 0.52
CA GLU A 51 -1.41 2.59 0.78
C GLU A 51 -1.27 1.40 -0.19
N ALA A 52 -2.35 0.60 -0.32
CA ALA A 52 -2.39 -0.52 -1.26
C ALA A 52 -2.16 -0.08 -2.71
N TYR A 53 -2.71 1.06 -3.13
CA TYR A 53 -2.52 1.57 -4.47
C TYR A 53 -1.10 2.07 -4.70
N GLU A 54 -0.49 2.79 -3.76
CA GLU A 54 0.87 3.32 -3.88
C GLU A 54 1.91 2.21 -4.03
N VAL A 55 1.70 1.07 -3.36
CA VAL A 55 2.57 -0.11 -3.47
C VAL A 55 2.31 -0.88 -4.75
N LEU A 56 1.04 -1.14 -5.09
CA LEU A 56 0.71 -2.01 -6.22
C LEU A 56 0.79 -1.31 -7.58
N LYS A 57 0.70 0.02 -7.64
CA LYS A 57 0.79 0.80 -8.90
C LYS A 57 2.19 0.79 -9.50
N ASP A 58 3.21 0.65 -8.66
CA ASP A 58 4.61 0.71 -9.05
C ASP A 58 5.14 -0.73 -9.19
N PRO A 59 5.64 -1.12 -10.38
CA PRO A 59 6.12 -2.48 -10.61
C PRO A 59 7.29 -2.87 -9.69
N GLU A 60 8.15 -1.92 -9.31
CA GLU A 60 9.28 -2.18 -8.42
C GLU A 60 8.77 -2.43 -6.99
N LYS A 61 7.94 -1.53 -6.45
CA LYS A 61 7.31 -1.66 -5.12
C LYS A 61 6.37 -2.87 -5.02
N ARG A 62 5.71 -3.23 -6.11
CA ARG A 62 4.88 -4.43 -6.19
C ARG A 62 5.73 -5.69 -6.14
N SER A 63 6.81 -5.78 -6.92
CA SER A 63 7.70 -6.95 -6.90
C SER A 63 8.32 -7.15 -5.51
N ALA A 64 8.76 -6.04 -4.93
CA ALA A 64 9.17 -5.88 -3.55
C ALA A 64 8.17 -6.47 -2.54
N TYR A 65 6.93 -6.00 -2.59
CA TYR A 65 5.84 -6.46 -1.73
C TYR A 65 5.47 -7.93 -1.96
N ASP A 66 5.45 -8.39 -3.21
CA ASP A 66 5.15 -9.79 -3.55
C ASP A 66 6.23 -10.75 -3.01
N ARG A 67 7.51 -10.32 -3.01
CA ARG A 67 8.61 -11.06 -2.39
C ARG A 67 8.44 -11.11 -0.87
N LEU A 68 8.17 -9.97 -0.25
CA LEU A 68 7.92 -9.90 1.19
C LEU A 68 6.75 -10.77 1.63
N GLY A 69 5.62 -10.72 0.92
CA GLY A 69 4.46 -11.54 1.22
C GLY A 69 4.71 -13.04 1.06
N SER A 70 5.71 -13.42 0.26
CA SER A 70 6.15 -14.81 0.13
C SER A 70 7.08 -15.22 1.29
N GLU A 71 7.96 -14.34 1.73
CA GLU A 71 8.86 -14.56 2.89
C GLU A 71 8.10 -14.58 4.22
N TRP A 72 7.10 -13.71 4.38
CA TRP A 72 6.23 -13.66 5.55
C TRP A 72 5.39 -14.94 5.69
N LYS A 73 4.93 -15.52 4.57
CA LYS A 73 4.31 -16.85 4.53
C LYS A 73 5.29 -17.98 4.86
N SER A 74 6.60 -17.77 4.65
CA SER A 74 7.65 -18.74 4.92
C SER A 74 8.21 -18.68 6.35
N GLY A 75 7.77 -17.72 7.18
CA GLY A 75 8.18 -17.59 8.59
C GLY A 75 9.66 -17.26 8.81
N GLN A 76 10.34 -16.71 7.80
CA GLN A 76 11.74 -16.27 7.92
C GLN A 76 11.82 -14.77 8.20
N ASP A 77 12.74 -14.38 9.09
CA ASP A 77 13.08 -13.00 9.40
C ASP A 77 13.43 -12.22 8.12
N PHE A 78 12.69 -11.14 7.89
CA PHE A 78 12.84 -10.24 6.77
C PHE A 78 14.23 -9.59 6.75
N ARG A 79 14.88 -9.57 5.59
CA ARG A 79 16.07 -8.75 5.33
C ARG A 79 15.84 -7.90 4.07
N PRO A 80 15.55 -6.60 4.21
CA PRO A 80 15.44 -5.73 3.04
C PRO A 80 16.78 -5.67 2.30
N PRO A 81 16.78 -5.62 0.95
CA PRO A 81 17.99 -5.40 0.18
C PRO A 81 18.67 -4.06 0.56
N PRO A 82 20.02 -3.96 0.53
CA PRO A 82 20.75 -2.75 0.92
C PRO A 82 20.38 -1.48 0.14
N GLU A 83 19.79 -1.61 -1.05
CA GLU A 83 19.40 -0.48 -1.91
C GLU A 83 17.95 -0.03 -1.72
N TRP A 84 17.20 -0.66 -0.80
CA TRP A 84 15.80 -0.32 -0.56
C TRP A 84 15.61 1.04 0.13
N ASP A 85 16.53 1.38 1.02
CA ASP A 85 16.59 2.63 1.78
C ASP A 85 16.87 3.85 0.86
N ALA A 86 17.61 3.63 -0.23
CA ALA A 86 18.07 4.68 -1.13
C ALA A 86 17.03 5.12 -2.19
N GLY A 87 15.98 4.32 -2.42
CA GLY A 87 14.97 4.55 -3.46
C GLY A 87 13.61 5.06 -2.94
N PHE A 88 13.39 5.00 -1.62
CA PHE A 88 12.19 5.52 -0.96
C PHE A 88 12.31 7.00 -0.56
N GLU A 89 13.35 7.71 -1.01
CA GLU A 89 13.25 9.16 -1.09
C GLU A 89 12.04 9.50 -1.97
N PHE A 90 11.03 10.08 -1.34
CA PHE A 90 9.78 10.64 -1.88
C PHE A 90 10.04 11.72 -2.96
N ARG A 91 10.81 11.42 -3.99
CA ARG A 91 11.26 12.35 -5.02
C ARG A 91 10.26 12.34 -6.17
N GLY A 92 9.02 12.73 -5.88
CA GLY A 92 8.02 12.82 -6.96
C GLY A 92 6.58 12.96 -6.51
N GLY A 93 6.26 13.90 -5.62
CA GLY A 93 4.88 14.38 -5.49
C GLY A 93 4.38 14.51 -4.05
N GLY A 94 4.58 15.70 -3.48
CA GLY A 94 3.53 16.36 -2.71
C GLY A 94 3.05 15.76 -1.39
N PHE A 95 3.82 14.91 -0.72
CA PHE A 95 3.56 14.58 0.69
C PHE A 95 4.70 15.14 1.55
N THR A 96 4.39 16.20 2.29
CA THR A 96 5.29 16.74 3.31
C THR A 96 5.26 15.83 4.55
N ASN A 97 6.36 15.84 5.31
CA ASN A 97 6.61 15.17 6.61
C ASN A 97 5.55 15.35 7.73
N ALA A 98 4.37 15.90 7.43
CA ALA A 98 3.23 16.02 8.33
C ALA A 98 2.20 14.90 8.17
N ASP A 99 2.21 14.16 7.04
CA ASP A 99 1.26 13.07 6.73
C ASP A 99 1.82 11.66 7.02
N THR A 100 3.06 11.56 7.51
CA THR A 100 3.72 10.28 7.84
C THR A 100 3.08 9.55 9.01
N GLY A 101 2.35 10.23 9.90
CA GLY A 101 1.67 9.60 11.04
C GLY A 101 0.47 8.72 10.70
N GLY A 102 0.21 8.47 9.41
CA GLY A 102 -0.86 7.59 8.92
C GLY A 102 -0.37 6.42 8.05
N PHE A 103 0.93 6.31 7.78
CA PHE A 103 1.49 5.10 7.16
C PHE A 103 1.64 4.03 8.24
N SER A 104 1.35 2.77 7.90
CA SER A 104 1.51 1.67 8.85
C SER A 104 2.94 1.57 9.39
N ASP A 105 3.10 1.10 10.64
CA ASP A 105 4.40 0.78 11.28
C ASP A 105 5.37 -0.03 10.38
N PHE A 106 4.82 -0.68 9.34
CA PHE A 106 5.57 -1.38 8.30
C PHE A 106 6.47 -0.46 7.45
N PHE A 107 6.03 0.77 7.13
CA PHE A 107 6.84 1.76 6.42
C PHE A 107 7.65 2.65 7.37
N GLU A 108 7.25 2.78 8.64
CA GLU A 108 8.03 3.52 9.65
C GLU A 108 9.25 2.74 10.18
N THR A 109 9.26 1.42 10.05
CA THR A 109 10.39 0.56 10.47
C THR A 109 11.30 0.13 9.33
N LEU A 110 11.02 0.60 8.11
CA LEU A 110 11.83 0.38 6.89
C LEU A 110 12.93 1.43 6.76
#